data_AF-A0A7K2KX07-F1
#
_entry.id   AF-A0A7K2KX07-F1
#
_cell.length_a   1.000
_cell.length_b   1.000
_cell.length_c   1.000
_cell.angle_alpha   90.00
_cell.angle_beta   90.00
_cell.angle_gamma   90.00
#
_symmetry.space_group_name_H-M   'P 1'
#
loop_
_entity.id
_entity.type
_entity.pdbx_description
1 polymer ?
#
loop_
_entity_poly.entity_id
_entity_poly.type
_entity_poly.pdbx_seq_one_letter_code
_entity_poly.pdbx_strand_id
1 'polypeptide(L)'
;ALWAAGDPGSPVAAVVSRGGRPDLAADHLARVKAPTLLVVGGRDVLVRDLNRRAESLLRCESRLEVVEGATHLFEEPGALEEVAELAASWFTGHFRDQ
;
A
#
# COMPACT_ATOMS: atom_id res chain seq x y z
N ALA A 1 8.83 4.49 1.66
CA ALA A 1 8.73 3.07 1.26
C ALA A 1 8.85 2.89 -0.25
N LEU A 2 7.90 3.36 -1.06
CA LEU A 2 7.84 3.07 -2.49
C LEU A 2 9.02 3.59 -3.33
N TRP A 3 9.61 4.73 -2.95
CA TRP A 3 10.87 5.19 -3.56
C TRP A 3 11.98 4.15 -3.39
N ALA A 4 12.28 3.76 -2.15
CA ALA A 4 13.29 2.76 -1.85
C ALA A 4 13.00 1.38 -2.45
N ALA A 5 11.73 1.00 -2.57
CA ALA A 5 11.32 -0.25 -3.23
C ALA A 5 11.48 -0.21 -4.76
N GLY A 6 11.53 0.98 -5.36
CA GLY A 6 11.76 1.21 -6.79
C GLY A 6 13.22 1.46 -7.16
N ASP A 7 14.12 1.55 -6.19
CA ASP A 7 15.54 1.75 -6.44
C ASP A 7 16.17 0.52 -7.12
N PRO A 8 17.15 0.72 -8.04
CA PRO A 8 17.85 -0.39 -8.67
C PRO A 8 18.48 -1.34 -7.63
N GLY A 9 18.18 -2.64 -7.73
CA GLY A 9 18.71 -3.64 -6.81
C GLY A 9 18.05 -3.67 -5.43
N SER A 10 16.90 -3.01 -5.25
CA SER A 10 16.17 -3.02 -3.98
C SER A 10 15.89 -4.44 -3.49
N PRO A 11 16.28 -4.79 -2.23
CA PRO A 11 16.03 -6.11 -1.65
C PRO A 11 14.64 -6.24 -1.02
N VAL A 12 13.77 -5.23 -1.18
CA VAL A 12 12.45 -5.20 -0.55
C VAL A 12 11.57 -6.30 -1.14
N ALA A 13 11.08 -7.22 -0.29
CA ALA A 13 10.24 -8.32 -0.76
C ALA A 13 8.74 -7.99 -0.79
N ALA A 14 8.28 -7.04 0.00
CA ALA A 14 6.87 -6.60 0.02
C ALA A 14 6.74 -5.20 0.64
N VAL A 15 5.71 -4.47 0.25
CA VAL A 15 5.38 -3.13 0.76
C VAL A 15 3.93 -3.08 1.21
N VAL A 16 3.66 -2.44 2.35
CA VAL A 16 2.33 -1.98 2.75
C VAL A 16 2.38 -0.46 2.93
N SER A 17 1.51 0.27 2.23
CA SER A 17 1.39 1.73 2.32
C SER A 17 0.02 2.10 2.92
N ARG A 18 -0.01 2.42 4.22
CA ARG A 18 -1.22 2.82 4.95
C ARG A 18 -1.42 4.33 4.89
N GLY A 19 -2.58 4.77 4.37
CA GLY A 19 -2.99 6.18 4.31
C GLY A 19 -2.02 7.07 3.53
N GLY A 20 -1.20 6.47 2.66
CA GLY A 20 -0.10 7.14 2.00
C GLY A 20 -0.52 7.99 0.80
N ARG A 21 0.43 8.78 0.30
CA ARG A 21 0.35 9.54 -0.95
C ARG A 21 1.31 8.98 -2.01
N PRO A 22 1.11 7.72 -2.46
CA PRO A 22 1.98 7.08 -3.45
C PRO A 22 1.97 7.80 -4.79
N ASP A 23 0.93 8.58 -5.08
CA ASP A 23 0.85 9.47 -6.24
C ASP A 23 2.02 10.47 -6.30
N LEU A 24 2.55 10.91 -5.16
CA LEU A 24 3.73 11.79 -5.10
C LEU A 24 5.03 11.08 -5.53
N ALA A 25 4.99 9.76 -5.72
CA ALA A 25 6.07 8.94 -6.23
C ALA A 25 5.83 8.46 -7.66
N ALA A 26 4.88 9.06 -8.41
CA ALA A 26 4.40 8.57 -9.71
C ALA A 26 5.51 8.07 -10.66
N ASP A 27 6.59 8.84 -10.84
CA ASP A 27 7.70 8.51 -11.74
C ASP A 27 8.53 7.29 -11.30
N HIS A 28 8.42 6.90 -10.03
CA HIS A 28 9.13 5.76 -9.44
C HIS A 28 8.25 4.51 -9.35
N LEU A 29 6.92 4.64 -9.34
CA LEU A 29 5.99 3.51 -9.13
C LEU A 29 6.17 2.41 -10.17
N ALA A 30 6.41 2.77 -11.43
CA ALA A 30 6.63 1.78 -12.50
C ALA A 30 7.92 0.94 -12.31
N ARG A 31 8.82 1.35 -11.42
CA ARG A 31 10.07 0.63 -11.10
C ARG A 31 9.93 -0.32 -9.92
N VAL A 32 8.87 -0.19 -9.12
CA VAL A 32 8.63 -1.03 -7.95
C VAL A 32 8.35 -2.46 -8.43
N LYS A 33 9.18 -3.40 -7.95
CA LYS A 33 9.00 -4.85 -8.22
C LYS A 33 8.36 -5.59 -7.05
N ALA A 34 8.53 -5.06 -5.84
CA ALA A 34 7.98 -5.66 -4.63
C ALA A 34 6.43 -5.64 -4.67
N PRO A 35 5.76 -6.78 -4.41
CA PRO A 35 4.32 -6.82 -4.16
C PRO A 35 3.90 -5.71 -3.18
N THR A 36 2.95 -4.88 -3.61
CA THR A 36 2.55 -3.67 -2.88
C THR A 36 1.06 -3.68 -2.52
N LEU A 37 0.76 -3.64 -1.22
CA LEU A 37 -0.57 -3.37 -0.69
C LEU A 37 -0.71 -1.87 -0.37
N LEU A 38 -1.76 -1.25 -0.88
CA LEU A 38 -2.18 0.10 -0.52
C LEU A 38 -3.41 0.00 0.38
N VAL A 39 -3.40 0.62 1.56
CA VAL A 39 -4.54 0.60 2.50
C VAL A 39 -5.01 2.02 2.75
N VAL A 40 -6.28 2.31 2.50
CA VAL A 40 -6.88 3.64 2.67
C VAL A 40 -8.14 3.59 3.53
N GLY A 41 -8.45 4.68 4.22
CA GLY A 41 -9.72 4.81 4.94
C GLY A 41 -10.87 5.16 4.00
N GLY A 42 -12.02 4.51 4.16
CA GLY A 42 -13.19 4.68 3.28
C GLY A 42 -13.80 6.09 3.30
N ARG A 43 -13.58 6.86 4.38
CA ARG A 43 -14.04 8.26 4.49
C ARG A 43 -13.10 9.26 3.80
N ASP A 44 -11.93 8.84 3.35
CA ASP A 44 -10.99 9.70 2.63
C ASP A 44 -11.07 9.45 1.11
N VAL A 45 -12.13 9.99 0.51
CA VAL A 45 -12.43 9.83 -0.92
C VAL A 45 -11.27 10.32 -1.81
N LEU A 46 -10.64 11.44 -1.44
CA LEU A 46 -9.53 12.00 -2.20
C LEU A 46 -8.32 11.08 -2.17
N VAL A 47 -7.89 10.63 -0.99
CA VAL A 47 -6.74 9.72 -0.86
C VAL A 47 -7.04 8.38 -1.53
N ARG A 48 -8.28 7.89 -1.48
CA ARG A 48 -8.69 6.68 -2.20
C ARG A 48 -8.50 6.81 -3.71
N ASP A 49 -8.97 7.92 -4.31
CA ASP A 49 -8.85 8.13 -5.76
C ASP A 49 -7.38 8.30 -6.18
N LEU A 50 -6.56 8.97 -5.35
CA LEU A 50 -5.13 9.11 -5.58
C LEU A 50 -4.39 7.77 -5.47
N ASN A 51 -4.75 6.92 -4.50
CA ASN A 51 -4.17 5.58 -4.37
C ASN A 51 -4.58 4.66 -5.52
N ARG A 52 -5.83 4.74 -6.00
CA ARG A 52 -6.27 4.00 -7.19
C ARG A 52 -5.48 4.39 -8.44
N ARG A 53 -5.18 5.69 -8.61
CA ARG A 53 -4.31 6.16 -9.71
C ARG A 53 -2.90 5.62 -9.54
N ALA A 54 -2.34 5.68 -8.33
CA ALA A 54 -1.01 5.16 -8.05
C ALA A 54 -0.92 3.64 -8.30
N GLU A 55 -1.93 2.87 -7.89
CA GLU A 55 -2.05 1.43 -8.17
C GLU A 55 -1.94 1.16 -9.68
N SER A 56 -2.63 1.95 -10.51
CA SER A 56 -2.56 1.80 -11.98
C SER A 56 -1.17 2.07 -12.59
N LEU A 57 -0.27 2.73 -11.85
CA LEU A 57 1.11 3.00 -12.26
C LEU A 57 2.09 1.90 -11.80
N LEU A 58 1.71 1.07 -10.83
CA LEU A 58 2.50 -0.07 -10.39
C LEU A 58 2.55 -1.15 -11.49
N ARG A 59 3.70 -1.79 -11.63
CA ARG A 59 3.95 -2.86 -12.61
C ARG A 59 4.18 -4.23 -11.94
N CYS A 60 4.01 -4.29 -10.62
CA CYS A 60 4.10 -5.48 -9.80
C CYS A 60 2.71 -5.94 -9.35
N GLU A 61 2.65 -7.08 -8.64
CA GLU A 61 1.45 -7.44 -7.89
C GLU A 61 1.08 -6.30 -6.94
N SER A 62 -0.15 -5.82 -7.06
CA SER A 62 -0.64 -4.74 -6.24
C SER A 62 -2.12 -4.90 -5.92
N ARG A 63 -2.51 -4.36 -4.78
CA ARG A 63 -3.89 -4.39 -4.30
C ARG A 63 -4.18 -3.13 -3.50
N LEU A 64 -5.35 -2.54 -3.75
CA LEU A 64 -5.91 -1.45 -2.95
C LEU A 64 -7.01 -1.99 -2.03
N GLU A 65 -6.79 -1.89 -0.73
CA GLU A 65 -7.76 -2.21 0.33
C GLU A 65 -8.34 -0.94 0.95
N VAL A 66 -9.64 -0.99 1.26
CA VAL A 66 -10.39 0.12 1.85
C VAL A 66 -10.94 -0.32 3.19
N VAL A 67 -10.52 0.35 4.27
CA VAL A 67 -11.08 0.14 5.61
C VAL A 67 -12.33 0.99 5.76
N GLU A 68 -13.49 0.36 5.79
CA GLU A 68 -14.78 1.04 5.84
C GLU A 68 -14.92 1.90 7.10
N GLY A 69 -15.47 3.10 6.95
CA GLY A 69 -15.66 4.03 8.08
C GLY A 69 -14.37 4.69 8.62
N ALA A 70 -13.18 4.26 8.22
CA ALA A 70 -11.93 4.86 8.68
C ALA A 70 -11.60 6.19 7.98
N THR A 71 -10.99 7.12 8.72
CA THR A 71 -10.32 8.31 8.17
C THR A 71 -8.84 8.04 7.89
N HIS A 72 -8.12 9.02 7.37
CA HIS A 72 -6.70 8.90 7.02
C HIS A 72 -5.78 8.44 8.16
N LEU A 73 -6.15 8.66 9.43
CA LEU A 73 -5.37 8.24 10.60
C LEU A 73 -5.79 6.88 11.16
N PHE A 74 -6.95 6.34 10.75
CA PHE A 74 -7.50 5.07 11.23
C PHE A 74 -7.71 5.06 12.77
N GLU A 75 -8.12 6.19 13.36
CA GLU A 75 -8.34 6.29 14.83
C GLU A 75 -9.69 5.69 15.27
N GLU A 76 -10.54 5.34 14.32
CA GLU A 76 -11.82 4.71 14.60
C GLU A 76 -11.65 3.32 15.22
N PRO A 77 -12.52 2.91 16.16
CA PRO A 77 -12.42 1.60 16.81
C PRO A 77 -12.34 0.46 15.79
N GLY A 78 -11.30 -0.38 15.89
CA GLY A 78 -11.09 -1.52 14.98
C GLY A 78 -10.34 -1.21 13.70
N ALA A 79 -10.17 0.07 13.33
CA ALA A 79 -9.57 0.43 12.05
C ALA A 79 -8.08 0.08 11.97
N LEU A 80 -7.32 0.30 13.04
CA LEU A 80 -5.90 -0.08 13.09
C LEU A 80 -5.72 -1.60 13.20
N GLU A 81 -6.62 -2.30 13.88
CA GLU A 81 -6.63 -3.76 13.95
C GLU A 81 -6.82 -4.36 12.55
N GLU A 82 -7.79 -3.87 11.78
CA GLU A 82 -8.02 -4.30 10.40
C GLU A 82 -6.80 -4.01 9.49
N VAL A 83 -6.21 -2.81 9.59
CA VAL A 83 -4.95 -2.48 8.89
C VAL A 83 -3.84 -3.47 9.25
N ALA A 84 -3.72 -3.83 10.53
CA ALA A 84 -2.69 -4.75 11.00
C ALA A 84 -2.90 -6.18 10.47
N GLU A 85 -4.15 -6.66 10.44
CA GLU A 85 -4.50 -7.96 9.86
C GLU A 85 -4.20 -8.02 8.36
N LEU A 86 -4.61 -6.99 7.61
CA LEU A 86 -4.29 -6.85 6.18
C LEU A 86 -2.78 -6.86 5.93
N ALA A 87 -2.03 -6.09 6.72
CA ALA A 87 -0.58 -6.04 6.60
C ALA A 87 0.08 -7.39 6.94
N ALA A 88 -0.34 -8.05 8.02
CA ALA A 88 0.16 -9.36 8.42
C ALA A 88 -0.11 -10.42 7.35
N SER A 89 -1.32 -10.44 6.78
CA SER A 89 -1.68 -11.35 5.69
C SER A 89 -0.82 -11.10 4.45
N TRP A 90 -0.62 -9.84 4.07
CA TRP A 90 0.23 -9.48 2.92
C TRP A 90 1.67 -9.99 3.11
N PHE A 91 2.28 -9.64 4.23
CA PHE A 91 3.66 -10.04 4.50
C PHE A 91 3.83 -11.55 4.61
N THR A 92 2.92 -12.26 5.29
CA THR A 92 2.99 -13.73 5.42
C THR A 92 2.76 -14.45 4.09
N GLY A 93 2.02 -13.85 3.15
CA GLY A 93 1.87 -14.37 1.79
C GLY A 93 3.12 -14.22 0.92
N HIS A 94 3.90 -13.15 1.10
CA HIS A 94 5.05 -12.81 0.25
C HIS A 94 6.43 -13.11 0.86
N PHE A 95 6.50 -13.45 2.15
CA PHE A 95 7.75 -13.85 2.81
C PHE A 95 7.95 -15.37 2.89
N ARG A 96 7.10 -16.17 2.24
CA ARG A 96 7.30 -17.62 2.15
C ARG A 96 8.40 -17.93 1.14
N ASP A 97 9.53 -18.40 1.65
CA ASP A 97 10.69 -18.99 0.95
C ASP A 97 11.59 -18.01 0.16
N GLN A 98 12.32 -17.13 0.89
CA GLN A 98 13.60 -16.59 0.40
C GLN A 98 14.78 -17.49 0.80
#